data_AF-A0A6J1RFC6-F1
#
_entry.id   AF-A0A6J1RFC6-F1
#
_cell.length_a   1.000
_cell.length_b   1.000
_cell.length_c   1.000
_cell.angle_alpha   90.00
_cell.angle_beta   90.00
_cell.angle_gamma   90.00
#
_symmetry.space_group_name_H-M   'P 1'
#
loop_
_entity.id
_entity.type
_entity.pdbx_description
1 polymer ?
#
loop_
_entity_poly.entity_id
_entity_poly.type
_entity_poly.pdbx_seq_one_letter_code
_entity_poly.pdbx_strand_id
1 'polypeptide(L)'
;MRPIDVTPAIADKLLTTVYSHVKIAAPARFKVGDSVRVSKFKTIFEKGYTPNWTTKVFRIVKVQKINPVTYLLEDSCGKPVAGGFYEYELHRVANPDVYLVEKFCAKEGMRFM
;
A
#
# COMPACT_ATOMS: atom_id res chain seq x y z
N MET A 1 -33.37 -15.35 -17.70
CA MET A 1 -34.15 -16.10 -16.71
C MET A 1 -35.09 -15.12 -16.06
N ARG A 2 -36.41 -15.37 -16.04
CA ARG A 2 -37.30 -14.44 -15.35
C ARG A 2 -37.18 -14.70 -13.84
N PRO A 3 -37.39 -13.69 -12.98
CA PRO A 3 -37.29 -13.86 -11.52
C PRO A 3 -38.17 -15.00 -10.97
N ILE A 4 -39.30 -15.28 -11.62
CA ILE A 4 -40.24 -16.35 -11.27
C ILE A 4 -39.65 -17.77 -11.49
N ASP A 5 -38.68 -17.92 -12.38
CA ASP A 5 -38.12 -19.23 -12.76
C ASP A 5 -36.94 -19.65 -11.83
N VAL A 6 -36.64 -18.87 -10.79
CA VAL A 6 -35.52 -19.13 -9.85
C VAL A 6 -36.04 -19.88 -8.63
N THR A 7 -35.79 -21.19 -8.57
CA THR A 7 -36.04 -22.02 -7.38
C THR A 7 -34.83 -22.04 -6.44
N PRO A 8 -35.00 -22.39 -5.14
CA PRO A 8 -33.90 -22.41 -4.17
C PRO A 8 -32.70 -23.28 -4.60
N ALA A 9 -32.96 -24.42 -5.26
CA ALA A 9 -31.91 -25.30 -5.78
C ALA A 9 -31.11 -24.71 -6.95
N ILE A 10 -31.72 -23.79 -7.71
CA ILE A 10 -31.07 -23.10 -8.83
C ILE A 10 -30.26 -21.89 -8.30
N ALA A 11 -30.70 -21.29 -7.19
CA ALA A 11 -30.09 -20.09 -6.62
C ALA A 11 -28.60 -20.29 -6.28
N ASP A 12 -28.22 -21.42 -5.66
CA ASP A 12 -26.83 -21.71 -5.31
C ASP A 12 -25.92 -21.82 -6.56
N LYS A 13 -26.44 -22.43 -7.63
CA LYS A 13 -25.74 -22.51 -8.91
C LYS A 13 -25.59 -21.15 -9.57
N LEU A 14 -26.59 -20.28 -9.45
CA LEU A 14 -26.52 -18.91 -9.96
C LEU A 14 -25.54 -18.05 -9.15
N LEU A 15 -25.56 -18.14 -7.82
CA LEU A 15 -24.64 -17.41 -6.95
C LEU A 15 -23.19 -17.78 -7.25
N THR A 16 -22.90 -19.08 -7.33
CA THR A 16 -21.56 -19.54 -7.71
C THR A 16 -21.18 -19.04 -9.08
N THR A 17 -22.06 -19.13 -10.09
CA THR A 17 -21.76 -18.63 -11.45
C THR A 17 -21.49 -17.12 -11.48
N VAL A 18 -22.35 -16.31 -10.84
CA VAL A 18 -22.25 -14.85 -10.84
C VAL A 18 -21.02 -14.36 -10.08
N TYR A 19 -20.69 -14.98 -8.95
CA TYR A 19 -19.58 -14.57 -8.09
C TYR A 19 -18.30 -15.41 -8.25
N SER A 20 -18.26 -16.37 -9.17
CA SER A 20 -17.06 -17.19 -9.48
C SER A 20 -15.94 -16.42 -10.16
N HIS A 21 -16.19 -15.19 -10.63
CA HIS A 21 -15.17 -14.43 -11.32
C HIS A 21 -14.04 -14.10 -10.36
N VAL A 22 -12.93 -14.83 -10.50
CA VAL A 22 -11.72 -14.62 -9.73
C VAL A 22 -11.23 -13.21 -10.04
N LYS A 23 -11.25 -12.33 -9.03
CA LYS A 23 -10.71 -10.97 -9.14
C LYS A 23 -9.18 -11.07 -9.23
N ILE A 24 -8.66 -11.26 -10.44
CA ILE A 24 -7.23 -11.24 -10.70
C ILE A 24 -6.75 -9.81 -10.44
N ALA A 25 -5.96 -9.63 -9.39
CA ALA A 25 -5.32 -8.35 -9.11
C ALA A 25 -4.38 -8.00 -10.27
N ALA A 26 -4.32 -6.72 -10.62
CA ALA A 26 -3.34 -6.21 -11.58
C ALA A 26 -1.91 -6.59 -11.14
N PRO A 27 -0.98 -6.79 -12.08
CA PRO A 27 0.42 -7.07 -11.73
C PRO A 27 0.98 -5.92 -10.88
N ALA A 28 1.60 -6.27 -9.75
CA ALA A 28 2.21 -5.31 -8.86
C ALA A 28 3.40 -4.62 -9.54
N ARG A 29 3.43 -3.28 -9.54
CA ARG A 29 4.57 -2.51 -10.08
C ARG A 29 5.81 -2.56 -9.21
N PHE A 30 5.64 -2.67 -7.89
CA PHE A 30 6.75 -2.68 -6.94
C PHE A 30 7.00 -4.08 -6.38
N LYS A 31 8.26 -4.35 -6.02
CA LYS A 31 8.69 -5.61 -5.42
C LYS A 31 9.03 -5.42 -3.95
N VAL A 32 9.01 -6.52 -3.21
CA VAL A 32 9.52 -6.55 -1.83
C VAL A 32 10.99 -6.12 -1.84
N GLY A 33 11.36 -5.22 -0.93
CA GLY A 33 12.69 -4.64 -0.83
C GLY A 33 12.91 -3.34 -1.61
N ASP A 34 12.01 -2.95 -2.50
CA ASP A 34 12.12 -1.64 -3.17
C ASP A 34 11.97 -0.50 -2.15
N SER A 35 12.81 0.53 -2.32
CA SER A 35 12.72 1.79 -1.58
C SER A 35 11.70 2.73 -2.24
N VAL A 36 10.75 3.22 -1.44
CA VAL A 36 9.65 4.07 -1.90
C VAL A 36 9.44 5.29 -1.00
N ARG A 37 8.90 6.35 -1.57
CA ARG A 37 8.38 7.52 -0.86
C ARG A 37 6.86 7.55 -0.99
N VAL A 38 6.19 8.07 0.04
CA VAL A 38 4.73 8.25 0.03
C VAL A 38 4.40 9.66 -0.44
N SER A 39 3.45 9.79 -1.36
CA SER A 39 2.92 11.08 -1.81
C SER A 39 2.19 11.81 -0.68
N LYS A 40 2.37 13.12 -0.57
CA LYS A 40 1.59 13.96 0.34
C LYS A 40 0.24 14.28 -0.30
N PHE A 41 -0.82 14.21 0.50
CA PHE A 41 -2.12 14.75 0.10
C PHE A 41 -2.04 16.27 0.09
N LYS A 42 -2.20 16.85 -1.10
CA LYS A 42 -2.23 18.31 -1.23
C LYS A 42 -3.57 18.86 -0.77
N THR A 43 -3.51 19.90 0.05
CA THR A 43 -4.68 20.76 0.30
C THR A 43 -4.69 21.94 -0.67
N ILE A 44 -5.86 22.55 -0.87
CA ILE A 44 -6.11 23.60 -1.87
C ILE A 44 -5.18 24.83 -1.68
N PHE A 45 -4.64 25.00 -0.46
CA PHE A 45 -3.81 26.13 -0.06
C PHE A 45 -2.31 25.83 -0.01
N GLU A 46 -1.85 24.64 -0.42
CA GLU A 46 -0.42 24.34 -0.44
C GLU A 46 0.30 25.06 -1.58
N LYS A 47 1.41 25.71 -1.23
CA LYS A 47 2.23 26.47 -2.17
C LYS A 47 2.89 25.54 -3.19
N GLY A 48 2.88 25.92 -4.47
CA GLY A 48 3.34 25.06 -5.58
C GLY A 48 4.82 24.62 -5.53
N TYR A 49 5.66 25.26 -4.73
CA TYR A 49 7.09 24.94 -4.62
C TYR A 49 7.41 23.83 -3.60
N THR A 50 6.46 23.39 -2.78
CA THR A 50 6.72 22.29 -1.84
C THR A 50 6.70 20.94 -2.57
N PRO A 51 7.65 20.03 -2.27
CA PRO A 51 7.68 18.71 -2.89
C PRO A 51 6.43 17.90 -2.52
N ASN A 52 5.87 17.20 -3.51
CA ASN A 52 4.64 16.39 -3.40
C ASN A 52 4.85 15.08 -2.63
N TRP A 53 6.04 14.83 -2.09
CA TRP A 53 6.42 13.57 -1.47
C TRP A 53 6.94 13.79 -0.05
N THR A 54 6.83 12.76 0.77
CA THR A 54 7.33 12.72 2.14
C THR A 54 8.84 12.54 2.17
N THR A 55 9.54 13.30 3.02
CA THR A 55 11.01 13.26 3.11
C THR A 55 11.55 11.90 3.55
N LYS A 56 10.71 11.09 4.22
CA LYS A 56 11.05 9.74 4.67
C LYS A 56 11.03 8.74 3.52
N VAL A 57 12.04 7.88 3.50
CA VAL A 57 12.12 6.72 2.60
C VAL A 57 11.66 5.49 3.38
N PHE A 58 10.77 4.72 2.77
CA PHE A 58 10.24 3.48 3.31
C PHE A 58 10.69 2.30 2.45
N ARG A 59 10.68 1.11 3.02
CA ARG A 59 10.95 -0.14 2.32
C ARG A 59 9.68 -1.00 2.25
N ILE A 60 9.43 -1.62 1.11
CA ILE A 60 8.29 -2.54 0.97
C ILE A 60 8.63 -3.88 1.62
N VAL A 61 7.84 -4.28 2.61
CA VAL A 61 7.99 -5.58 3.29
C VAL A 61 7.15 -6.65 2.63
N LYS A 62 5.91 -6.30 2.26
CA LYS A 62 4.95 -7.27 1.72
C LYS A 62 4.11 -6.64 0.64
N VAL A 63 3.92 -7.37 -0.45
CA VAL A 63 2.99 -7.04 -1.52
C VAL A 63 1.77 -7.95 -1.38
N GLN A 64 0.61 -7.37 -1.14
CA GLN A 64 -0.66 -8.08 -1.08
C GLN A 64 -1.33 -7.98 -2.46
N LYS A 65 -1.42 -9.11 -3.16
CA LYS A 65 -2.07 -9.24 -4.47
C LYS A 65 -3.60 -9.32 -4.33
N ILE A 66 -4.17 -8.38 -3.59
CA ILE A 66 -5.62 -8.16 -3.50
C ILE A 66 -6.01 -7.23 -4.67
N ASN A 67 -7.27 -7.22 -5.08
CA ASN A 67 -7.75 -6.24 -6.07
C ASN A 67 -8.46 -5.09 -5.34
N PRO A 68 -7.85 -3.88 -5.23
CA PRO A 68 -6.57 -3.43 -5.79
C PRO A 68 -5.34 -3.80 -4.94
N VAL A 69 -4.14 -3.82 -5.56
CA VAL A 69 -2.89 -4.26 -4.92
C VAL A 69 -2.52 -3.32 -3.77
N THR A 70 -2.20 -3.91 -2.61
CA THR A 70 -1.84 -3.16 -1.40
C THR A 70 -0.43 -3.50 -0.95
N TYR A 71 0.32 -2.50 -0.49
CA TYR A 71 1.71 -2.63 -0.06
C TYR A 71 1.83 -2.34 1.44
N LEU A 72 2.58 -3.19 2.15
CA LEU A 72 2.99 -2.92 3.53
C LEU A 72 4.41 -2.36 3.54
N LEU A 73 4.57 -1.27 4.29
CA LEU A 73 5.81 -0.50 4.37
C LEU A 73 6.47 -0.65 5.74
N GLU A 74 7.79 -0.48 5.75
CA GLU A 74 8.64 -0.41 6.94
C GLU A 74 9.50 0.86 6.85
N ASP A 75 9.66 1.56 7.97
CA ASP A 75 10.55 2.72 8.08
C ASP A 75 12.02 2.25 8.04
N SER A 76 12.96 3.16 7.78
CA SER A 76 14.41 2.84 7.74
C SER A 76 14.95 2.21 9.04
N CYS A 77 14.18 2.30 10.12
CA CYS A 77 14.52 1.81 11.45
C CYS A 77 13.89 0.46 11.81
N GLY A 78 13.34 -0.24 10.82
CA GLY A 78 12.76 -1.57 11.01
C GLY A 78 11.39 -1.56 11.71
N LYS A 79 10.73 -0.40 11.77
CA LYS A 79 9.39 -0.28 12.36
C LYS A 79 8.35 -0.39 11.24
N PRO A 80 7.41 -1.34 11.29
CA PRO A 80 6.35 -1.44 10.29
C PRO A 80 5.44 -0.21 10.39
N VAL A 81 5.06 0.34 9.24
CA VAL A 81 4.11 1.45 9.16
C VAL A 81 2.70 0.88 9.30
N ALA A 82 1.89 1.51 10.16
CA ALA A 82 0.49 1.14 10.30
C ALA A 82 -0.29 1.52 9.02
N GLY A 83 -0.95 0.53 8.41
CA GLY A 83 -1.77 0.71 7.21
C GLY A 83 -1.20 0.03 5.96
N GLY A 84 -2.08 -0.17 4.98
CA GLY A 84 -1.73 -0.64 3.65
C GLY A 84 -1.78 0.51 2.66
N PHE A 85 -0.79 0.61 1.80
CA PHE A 85 -0.66 1.68 0.82
C PHE A 85 -1.01 1.20 -0.58
N TYR A 86 -1.63 2.07 -1.37
CA TYR A 86 -1.90 1.79 -2.78
C TYR A 86 -0.74 2.20 -3.67
N GLU A 87 -0.76 1.67 -4.89
CA GLU A 87 0.29 1.94 -5.86
C GLU A 87 0.45 3.42 -6.24
N TYR A 88 -0.66 4.16 -6.37
CA TYR A 88 -0.64 5.57 -6.77
C TYR A 88 -0.09 6.49 -5.67
N GLU A 89 -0.05 6.02 -4.43
CA GLU A 89 0.48 6.76 -3.29
C GLU A 89 2.00 6.60 -3.17
N LEU A 90 2.60 5.67 -3.93
CA LEU A 90 3.99 5.29 -3.81
C LEU A 90 4.82 5.79 -5.00
N HIS A 91 6.01 6.26 -4.70
CA HIS A 91 7.00 6.67 -5.67
C HIS A 91 8.32 5.95 -5.45
N ARG A 92 8.88 5.33 -6.49
CA ARG A 92 10.16 4.61 -6.41
C ARG A 92 11.31 5.58 -6.15
N VAL A 93 12.23 5.20 -5.28
CA VAL A 93 13.47 5.93 -5.04
C VAL A 93 14.64 5.10 -5.58
N ALA A 94 15.40 5.65 -6.52
CA ALA A 94 16.60 5.01 -7.05
C ALA A 94 17.78 5.09 -6.08
N ASN A 95 17.93 6.24 -5.38
CA ASN A 95 19.03 6.52 -4.47
C ASN A 95 18.50 6.78 -3.06
N PRO A 96 18.42 5.75 -2.19
CA PRO A 96 17.87 5.88 -0.84
C PRO A 96 18.78 6.64 0.14
N ASP A 97 20.06 6.83 -0.18
CA ASP A 97 21.06 7.45 0.72
C ASP A 97 20.99 8.98 0.80
N VAL A 98 20.24 9.63 -0.10
CA VAL A 98 20.13 11.10 -0.13
C VAL A 98 18.96 11.54 0.75
N TYR A 99 19.24 11.69 2.05
CA TYR A 99 18.35 12.35 2.99
C TYR A 99 18.65 13.85 3.01
N LEU A 100 17.63 14.68 2.77
CA LEU A 100 17.75 16.14 2.89
C LEU A 100 17.89 16.60 4.35
N VAL A 101 17.48 15.76 5.31
CA VAL A 101 17.64 15.95 6.76
C VAL A 101 17.80 14.58 7.42
N GLU A 102 18.84 14.40 8.21
CA GLU A 102 19.07 13.19 9.03
C GLU A 102 18.00 13.07 10.12
N LYS A 103 17.34 11.92 10.21
CA LYS A 103 16.47 11.59 11.33
C LYS A 103 16.99 10.32 12.00
N PHE A 104 17.60 10.49 13.18
CA PHE A 104 18.05 9.38 14.00
C PHE A 104 16.85 8.66 14.62
N CYS A 105 16.86 7.33 14.58
CA CYS A 105 15.91 6.54 15.35
C CYS A 105 16.46 6.26 16.73
N ALA A 106 15.86 6.88 17.73
CA ALA A 106 16.10 6.52 19.12
C ALA A 106 15.63 5.08 19.35
N LYS A 107 16.53 4.22 19.84
CA LYS A 107 16.19 2.89 20.35
C LYS A 107 15.47 3.09 21.68
N GLU A 108 14.20 2.71 21.73
CA GLU A 108 13.44 2.73 22.98
C GLU A 108 13.73 1.43 23.72
N GLY A 109 14.55 1.51 24.77
CA GLY A 109 14.91 0.35 25.59
C GLY A 109 16.32 0.36 26.19
N MET A 110 16.73 1.45 26.82
CA MET A 110 17.77 1.37 27.86
C MET A 110 17.13 1.76 29.19
N ARG A 111 16.41 0.80 29.77
CA ARG A 111 15.99 0.87 31.17
C ARG A 111 17.17 0.37 31.99
N PHE A 112 18.02 1.28 32.44
CA PHE A 112 19.03 0.98 33.45
C PHE A 112 18.29 0.69 34.76
N MET A 113 18.40 -0.53 35.25
CA MET A 113 18.09 -0.90 36.63
C MET A 113 19.10 -1.95 37.08
#